data_AF-A0A6B8KKE1-F1
#
_entry.id   AF-A0A6B8KKE1-F1
#
_cell.length_a   1.000
_cell.length_b   1.000
_cell.length_c   1.000
_cell.angle_alpha   90.00
_cell.angle_beta   90.00
_cell.angle_gamma   90.00
#
_symmetry.space_group_name_H-M   'P 1'
#
loop_
_entity.id
_entity.type
_entity.pdbx_description
1 polymer ?
#
loop_
_entity_poly.entity_id
_entity_poly.type
_entity_poly.pdbx_seq_one_letter_code
_entity_poly.pdbx_strand_id
1 'polypeptide(L)'
;MQSNLFSLFDSSAPDWRENLEARIRVVSKRKGGLAAEPDEMIIDVDRTNPVLGNPYVLRDQHDLQERLRVIAAYESDLDKDLSENGPKTLAISAIADRLRAGEKIALRCWCAQPPGRPQRPCHGDRIRREVIRLAANEA
;
A
#
# COMPACT_ATOMS: atom_id res chain seq x y z
N MET A 1 20.18 -47.09 15.10
CA MET A 1 20.52 -46.12 14.03
C MET A 1 19.24 -45.76 13.30
N GLN A 2 18.62 -44.64 13.66
CA GLN A 2 17.65 -43.96 12.78
C GLN A 2 17.99 -42.47 12.83
N SER A 3 18.38 -41.98 11.67
CA SER A 3 18.82 -40.63 11.38
C SER A 3 17.64 -39.67 11.38
N ASN A 4 17.63 -38.75 12.33
CA ASN A 4 16.83 -37.52 12.27
C ASN A 4 17.47 -36.59 11.22
N LEU A 5 16.93 -36.60 10.01
CA LEU A 5 17.18 -35.60 8.99
C LEU A 5 15.84 -34.95 8.64
N PHE A 6 15.46 -33.91 9.38
CA PHE A 6 14.54 -32.90 8.86
C PHE A 6 15.00 -31.52 9.33
N SER A 7 15.70 -30.88 8.39
CA SER A 7 15.64 -29.46 8.07
C SER A 7 15.98 -28.46 9.17
N LEU A 8 17.21 -27.97 9.08
CA LEU A 8 17.70 -26.69 9.58
C LEU A 8 16.80 -25.55 9.08
N PHE A 9 15.80 -25.16 9.88
CA PHE A 9 15.26 -23.81 9.78
C PHE A 9 16.29 -22.87 10.40
N ASP A 10 16.96 -22.12 9.54
CA ASP A 10 17.76 -20.97 9.92
C ASP A 10 16.82 -19.92 10.54
N SER A 11 16.68 -19.95 11.86
CA SER A 11 15.83 -19.06 12.66
C SER A 11 16.46 -17.68 12.88
N SER A 12 17.35 -17.24 11.97
CA SER A 12 17.99 -15.92 11.99
C SER A 12 17.34 -14.88 11.07
N ALA A 13 16.45 -15.30 10.16
CA ALA A 13 15.64 -14.36 9.41
C ALA A 13 14.58 -13.76 10.36
N PRO A 14 14.51 -12.42 10.52
CA PRO A 14 13.45 -11.81 11.32
C PRO A 14 12.10 -12.26 10.79
N ASP A 15 11.22 -12.71 11.69
CA ASP A 15 9.86 -13.11 11.30
C ASP A 15 9.24 -11.91 10.59
N TRP A 16 8.99 -12.06 9.29
CA TRP A 16 8.51 -10.95 8.47
C TRP A 16 7.15 -10.43 8.97
N ARG A 17 6.45 -11.21 9.81
CA ARG A 17 5.23 -10.80 10.51
C ARG A 17 5.48 -9.68 11.51
N GLU A 18 6.70 -9.57 12.05
CA GLU A 18 7.07 -8.55 13.05
C GLU A 18 7.17 -7.14 12.46
N ASN A 19 7.24 -6.98 11.13
CA ASN A 19 7.34 -5.64 10.51
C ASN A 19 6.67 -5.53 9.14
N LEU A 20 5.33 -5.68 9.10
CA LEU A 20 4.51 -5.44 7.91
C LEU A 20 4.72 -4.03 7.33
N GLU A 21 4.94 -3.03 8.19
CA GLU A 21 5.09 -1.63 7.77
C GLU A 21 6.30 -1.39 6.86
N ALA A 22 7.40 -2.10 7.09
CA ALA A 22 8.61 -2.01 6.27
C ALA A 22 8.47 -2.70 4.91
N ARG A 23 7.43 -3.50 4.72
CA ARG A 23 7.23 -4.34 3.52
C ARG A 23 6.21 -3.79 2.55
N ILE A 24 5.48 -2.75 2.95
CA ILE A 24 4.62 -2.01 2.04
C ILE A 24 4.88 -0.51 2.18
N ARG A 25 5.12 0.16 1.06
CA ARG A 25 5.34 1.61 1.03
C ARG A 25 4.68 2.27 -0.16
N VAL A 26 4.42 3.56 -0.03
CA VAL A 26 3.90 4.38 -1.13
C VAL A 26 5.08 5.00 -1.87
N VAL A 27 5.12 4.78 -3.18
CA VAL A 27 6.19 5.26 -4.07
C VAL A 27 5.61 6.23 -5.11
N SER A 28 6.48 7.05 -5.69
CA SER A 28 6.06 8.13 -6.60
C SER A 28 6.33 7.78 -8.06
N LYS A 29 5.36 8.06 -8.95
CA LYS A 29 5.57 8.03 -10.40
C LYS A 29 6.34 9.24 -10.94
N ARG A 30 6.54 10.28 -10.13
CA ARG A 30 7.19 11.51 -10.59
C ARG A 30 8.68 11.28 -10.80
N LYS A 31 9.25 11.96 -11.79
CA LYS A 31 10.71 11.98 -11.99
C LYS A 31 11.40 12.49 -10.71
N GLY A 32 12.40 11.75 -10.24
CA GLY A 32 13.10 12.02 -8.97
C GLY A 32 12.30 11.67 -7.72
N GLY A 33 11.12 11.06 -7.88
CA GLY A 33 10.33 10.51 -6.80
C GLY A 33 10.97 9.26 -6.17
N LEU A 34 10.47 8.87 -5.00
CA LEU A 34 10.88 7.61 -4.39
C LEU A 34 10.47 6.47 -5.33
N ALA A 35 11.45 5.72 -5.84
CA ALA A 35 11.25 4.59 -6.73
C ALA A 35 10.94 3.31 -5.92
N ALA A 36 10.33 2.33 -6.58
CA ALA A 36 10.24 0.96 -6.07
C ALA A 36 11.63 0.28 -6.15
N GLU A 37 11.89 -0.63 -5.21
CA GLU A 37 13.07 -1.48 -5.24
C GLU A 37 12.88 -2.64 -6.24
N PRO A 38 13.96 -3.26 -6.75
CA PRO A 38 13.86 -4.35 -7.73
C PRO A 38 13.08 -5.58 -7.25
N ASP A 39 13.03 -5.82 -5.93
CA ASP A 39 12.35 -6.96 -5.32
C ASP A 39 10.92 -6.63 -4.85
N GLU A 40 10.42 -5.43 -5.13
CA GLU A 40 9.06 -5.02 -4.79
C GLU A 40 8.08 -5.27 -5.93
N MET A 41 6.92 -5.82 -5.58
CA MET A 41 5.77 -5.84 -6.47
C MET A 41 5.18 -4.43 -6.58
N ILE A 42 5.16 -3.91 -7.80
CA ILE A 42 4.57 -2.59 -8.08
C ILE A 42 3.07 -2.74 -8.32
N ILE A 43 2.27 -2.01 -7.55
CA ILE A 43 0.82 -1.89 -7.75
C ILE A 43 0.50 -0.42 -7.99
N ASP A 44 0.03 -0.11 -9.20
CA ASP A 44 -0.42 1.23 -9.53
C ASP A 44 -1.73 1.54 -8.82
N VAL A 45 -1.73 2.57 -7.97
CA VAL A 45 -2.92 3.07 -7.28
C VAL A 45 -3.28 4.48 -7.74
N ASP A 46 -2.72 4.97 -8.83
CA ASP A 46 -3.15 6.25 -9.39
C ASP A 46 -4.49 6.15 -10.12
N ARG A 47 -4.98 7.29 -10.65
CA ARG A 47 -6.29 7.41 -11.29
C ARG A 47 -6.54 6.46 -12.46
N THR A 48 -5.51 5.87 -13.07
CA THR A 48 -5.69 4.89 -14.15
C THR A 48 -6.07 3.52 -13.62
N ASN A 49 -5.93 3.26 -12.32
CA ASN A 49 -6.44 2.04 -11.70
C ASN A 49 -7.96 2.21 -11.46
N PRO A 50 -8.81 1.39 -12.11
CA PRO A 50 -10.27 1.54 -12.03
C PRO A 50 -10.85 1.19 -10.66
N VAL A 51 -10.11 0.48 -9.81
CA VAL A 51 -10.57 0.03 -8.49
C VAL A 51 -9.95 0.90 -7.39
N LEU A 52 -8.62 0.96 -7.32
CA LEU A 52 -7.89 1.60 -6.21
C LEU A 52 -7.53 3.07 -6.48
N GLY A 53 -7.66 3.52 -7.72
CA GLY A 53 -7.39 4.90 -8.11
C GLY A 53 -8.31 5.90 -7.43
N ASN A 54 -7.80 7.11 -7.18
CA ASN A 54 -8.63 8.21 -6.72
C ASN A 54 -9.44 8.78 -7.90
N PRO A 55 -10.79 8.72 -7.90
CA PRO A 55 -11.62 9.27 -8.97
C PRO A 55 -11.71 10.81 -8.90
N TYR A 56 -11.40 11.42 -7.74
CA TYR A 56 -11.46 12.86 -7.53
C TYR A 56 -10.20 13.54 -8.06
N VAL A 57 -10.38 14.43 -9.04
CA VAL A 57 -9.28 15.09 -9.74
C VAL A 57 -8.75 16.28 -8.94
N LEU A 58 -7.46 16.24 -8.61
CA LEU A 58 -6.71 17.40 -8.13
C LEU A 58 -6.27 18.24 -9.33
N ARG A 59 -6.80 19.46 -9.48
CA ARG A 59 -6.50 20.34 -10.62
C ARG A 59 -5.16 21.05 -10.44
N ASP A 60 -4.89 21.55 -9.23
CA ASP A 60 -3.61 22.13 -8.89
C ASP A 60 -2.90 21.28 -7.83
N GLN A 61 -1.74 20.72 -8.19
CA GLN A 61 -0.93 19.93 -7.27
C GLN A 61 -0.37 20.74 -6.09
N HIS A 62 -0.33 22.07 -6.23
CA HIS A 62 0.16 23.00 -5.22
C HIS A 62 -0.92 23.42 -4.23
N ASP A 63 -2.20 23.37 -4.60
CA ASP A 63 -3.35 23.67 -3.73
C ASP A 63 -3.54 22.58 -2.67
N LEU A 64 -3.19 22.93 -1.42
CA LEU A 64 -3.35 22.05 -0.28
C LEU A 64 -4.82 21.85 0.10
N GLN A 65 -5.67 22.87 -0.05
CA GLN A 65 -7.08 22.77 0.31
C GLN A 65 -7.87 21.92 -0.68
N GLU A 66 -7.58 22.04 -1.98
CA GLU A 66 -8.12 21.10 -2.97
C GLU A 66 -7.63 19.67 -2.70
N ARG A 67 -6.34 19.50 -2.39
CA ARG A 67 -5.79 18.18 -2.01
C ARG A 67 -6.52 17.55 -0.84
N LEU A 68 -6.72 18.30 0.25
CA LEU A 68 -7.42 17.79 1.43
C LEU A 68 -8.86 17.36 1.09
N ARG A 69 -9.56 18.15 0.27
CA ARG A 69 -10.92 17.81 -0.20
C ARG A 69 -10.97 16.52 -1.03
N VAL A 70 -10.08 16.35 -2.02
CA VAL A 70 -10.08 15.14 -2.85
C VAL A 70 -9.63 13.89 -2.09
N ILE A 71 -8.79 14.04 -1.06
CA ILE A 71 -8.40 12.94 -0.18
C ILE A 71 -9.55 12.56 0.74
N ALA A 72 -10.22 13.54 1.38
CA ALA A 72 -11.37 13.27 2.24
C ALA A 72 -12.52 12.59 1.47
N ALA A 73 -12.78 13.03 0.23
CA ALA A 73 -13.78 12.39 -0.62
C ALA A 73 -13.42 10.93 -0.94
N TYR A 74 -12.15 10.66 -1.25
CA TYR A 74 -11.68 9.28 -1.45
C TYR A 74 -11.80 8.43 -0.17
N GLU A 75 -11.43 8.99 0.98
CA GLU A 75 -11.53 8.29 2.27
C GLU A 75 -12.99 7.93 2.57
N SER A 76 -13.94 8.84 2.33
CA SER A 76 -15.37 8.57 2.49
C SER A 76 -15.86 7.43 1.58
N ASP A 77 -15.43 7.40 0.31
CA ASP A 77 -15.81 6.32 -0.61
C ASP A 77 -15.20 4.98 -0.20
N LEU A 78 -13.94 5.00 0.26
CA LEU A 78 -13.28 3.79 0.73
C LEU A 78 -13.93 3.26 2.00
N ASP A 79 -14.28 4.12 2.97
CA ASP A 79 -14.92 3.70 4.20
C ASP A 79 -16.30 3.08 3.92
N LYS A 80 -17.05 3.63 2.95
CA LYS A 80 -18.27 3.00 2.45
C LYS A 80 -18.00 1.63 1.83
N ASP A 81 -17.04 1.54 0.90
CA ASP A 81 -16.66 0.29 0.24
C ASP A 81 -16.24 -0.77 1.27
N LEU A 82 -15.46 -0.40 2.30
CA LEU A 82 -15.08 -1.27 3.42
C LEU A 82 -16.27 -1.79 4.20
N SER A 83 -17.28 -0.95 4.45
CA SER A 83 -18.49 -1.38 5.16
C SER A 83 -19.38 -2.34 4.34
N GLU A 84 -19.30 -2.24 3.01
CA GLU A 84 -20.14 -3.01 2.07
C GLU A 84 -19.39 -4.23 1.48
N ASN A 85 -18.13 -4.46 1.87
CA ASN A 85 -17.22 -5.43 1.23
C ASN A 85 -17.15 -5.25 -0.29
N GLY A 86 -17.04 -3.99 -0.73
CA GLY A 86 -17.04 -3.62 -2.13
C GLY A 86 -15.74 -3.96 -2.88
N PRO A 87 -15.63 -3.55 -4.15
CA PRO A 87 -14.48 -3.85 -5.00
C PRO A 87 -13.13 -3.37 -4.44
N LYS A 88 -13.08 -2.23 -3.75
CA LYS A 88 -11.81 -1.76 -3.14
C LYS A 88 -11.41 -2.66 -1.99
N THR A 89 -12.36 -3.09 -1.18
CA THR A 89 -12.14 -4.02 -0.06
C THR A 89 -11.55 -5.34 -0.53
N LEU A 90 -12.11 -5.91 -1.59
CA LEU A 90 -11.59 -7.14 -2.19
C LEU A 90 -10.16 -6.95 -2.73
N ALA A 91 -9.90 -5.84 -3.42
CA ALA A 91 -8.56 -5.54 -3.93
C ALA A 91 -7.54 -5.31 -2.81
N ILE A 92 -7.91 -4.60 -1.74
CA ILE A 92 -7.04 -4.38 -0.57
C ILE A 92 -6.78 -5.69 0.16
N SER A 93 -7.80 -6.56 0.31
CA SER A 93 -7.65 -7.88 0.91
C SER A 93 -6.65 -8.74 0.12
N ALA A 94 -6.75 -8.76 -1.21
CA ALA A 94 -5.79 -9.47 -2.05
C ALA A 94 -4.34 -8.96 -1.90
N ILE A 95 -4.15 -7.65 -1.65
CA ILE A 95 -2.83 -7.09 -1.36
C ILE A 95 -2.37 -7.52 0.04
N ALA A 96 -3.27 -7.55 1.03
CA ALA A 96 -2.97 -8.03 2.37
C ALA A 96 -2.55 -9.51 2.36
N ASP A 97 -3.19 -10.35 1.55
CA ASP A 97 -2.83 -11.75 1.36
C ASP A 97 -1.41 -11.91 0.82
N ARG A 98 -1.02 -11.09 -0.17
CA ARG A 98 0.36 -11.04 -0.69
C ARG A 98 1.37 -10.62 0.38
N LEU A 99 1.01 -9.61 1.17
CA LEU A 99 1.87 -9.13 2.27
C LEU A 99 2.08 -10.24 3.32
N ARG A 100 1.02 -10.99 3.65
CA ARG A 100 1.06 -12.20 4.50
C ARG A 100 1.83 -13.36 3.85
N ALA A 101 1.85 -13.44 2.53
CA ALA A 101 2.60 -14.47 1.83
C ALA A 101 4.11 -14.22 1.79
N GLY A 102 4.58 -13.06 2.27
CA GLY A 102 6.00 -12.75 2.21
C GLY A 102 6.38 -11.81 1.07
N GLU A 103 5.45 -11.12 0.43
CA GLU A 103 5.80 -10.19 -0.65
C GLU A 103 6.14 -8.79 -0.12
N LYS A 104 7.03 -8.07 -0.83
CA LYS A 104 7.25 -6.63 -0.62
C LYS A 104 6.47 -5.85 -1.68
N ILE A 105 5.79 -4.78 -1.29
CA ILE A 105 4.78 -4.11 -2.12
C ILE A 105 5.06 -2.61 -2.20
N ALA A 106 5.12 -2.10 -3.43
CA ALA A 106 5.23 -0.69 -3.73
C ALA A 106 3.91 -0.16 -4.32
N LEU A 107 3.13 0.56 -3.51
CA LEU A 107 1.92 1.23 -3.98
C LEU A 107 2.31 2.52 -4.72
N ARG A 108 2.18 2.53 -6.03
CA ARG A 108 2.73 3.59 -6.88
C ARG A 108 1.67 4.60 -7.28
N CYS A 109 1.92 5.88 -6.97
CA CYS A 109 0.98 6.98 -7.20
C CYS A 109 1.66 8.26 -7.71
N TRP A 110 0.93 9.11 -8.45
CA TRP A 110 1.39 10.47 -8.80
C TRP A 110 1.32 11.47 -7.63
N CYS A 111 0.48 11.21 -6.63
CA CYS A 111 0.29 12.10 -5.48
C CYS A 111 1.42 12.04 -4.46
N ALA A 112 2.15 10.92 -4.41
CA ALA A 112 3.30 10.72 -3.53
C ALA A 112 4.42 11.70 -3.89
N GLN A 113 4.96 12.39 -2.89
CA GLN A 113 6.00 13.39 -3.09
C GLN A 113 7.40 12.75 -3.11
N PRO A 114 8.34 13.31 -3.89
CA PRO A 114 9.74 12.94 -3.81
C PRO A 114 10.32 13.06 -2.39
N PRO A 115 11.36 12.28 -2.05
CA PRO A 115 12.19 12.54 -0.88
C PRO A 115 12.71 13.98 -0.89
N GLY A 116 12.82 14.59 0.29
CA GLY A 116 13.30 15.97 0.45
C GLY A 116 12.26 17.06 0.16
N ARG A 117 11.02 16.71 -0.21
CA ARG A 117 9.88 17.66 -0.20
C ARG A 117 8.98 17.41 1.01
N PRO A 118 8.24 18.44 1.47
CA PRO A 118 7.20 18.23 2.47
C PRO A 118 6.22 17.16 1.96
N GLN A 119 6.10 16.09 2.74
CA GLN A 119 5.13 15.04 2.43
C GLN A 119 3.72 15.62 2.50
N ARG A 120 2.91 15.25 1.52
CA ARG A 120 1.52 15.73 1.41
C ARG A 120 0.60 14.51 1.40
N PRO A 121 -0.64 14.64 1.91
CA PRO A 121 -1.60 13.54 1.91
C PRO A 121 -1.73 12.89 0.53
N CYS A 122 -1.66 11.56 0.52
CA CYS A 122 -1.85 10.69 -0.63
C CYS A 122 -2.85 9.59 -0.26
N HIS A 123 -3.76 9.26 -1.17
CA HIS A 123 -4.73 8.20 -0.90
C HIS A 123 -4.07 6.82 -0.84
N GLY A 124 -2.91 6.67 -1.47
CA GLY A 124 -2.06 5.48 -1.33
C GLY A 124 -1.68 5.20 0.13
N ASP A 125 -1.53 6.24 0.97
CA ASP A 125 -1.23 6.05 2.40
C ASP A 125 -2.45 5.47 3.15
N ARG A 126 -3.66 5.89 2.78
CA ARG A 126 -4.90 5.31 3.32
C ARG A 126 -5.04 3.84 2.93
N ILE A 127 -4.77 3.49 1.66
CA ILE A 127 -4.74 2.09 1.19
C ILE A 127 -3.70 1.29 1.99
N ARG A 128 -2.46 1.79 2.08
CA ARG A 128 -1.38 1.15 2.83
C ARG A 128 -1.79 0.81 4.26
N ARG A 129 -2.37 1.78 4.98
CA ARG A 129 -2.87 1.57 6.36
C ARG A 129 -3.88 0.43 6.43
N GLU A 130 -4.80 0.36 5.46
CA GLU A 130 -5.82 -0.69 5.43
C GLU A 130 -5.24 -2.07 5.13
N VAL A 131 -4.31 -2.16 4.18
CA VAL A 131 -3.59 -3.41 3.89
C VAL A 131 -2.87 -3.92 5.12
N ILE A 132 -2.14 -3.05 5.84
CA ILE A 132 -1.43 -3.42 7.06
C ILE A 132 -2.43 -3.91 8.12
N ARG A 133 -3.55 -3.19 8.31
CA ARG A 133 -4.61 -3.58 9.25
C ARG A 133 -5.15 -4.97 8.94
N LEU A 134 -5.45 -5.26 7.67
CA LEU A 134 -5.97 -6.56 7.26
C LEU A 134 -4.91 -7.67 7.31
N ALA A 135 -3.66 -7.38 6.99
CA ALA A 135 -2.59 -8.36 7.05
C ALA A 135 -2.20 -8.74 8.49
N ALA A 136 -2.37 -7.82 9.44
CA ALA A 136 -2.09 -8.04 10.86
C ALA A 136 -3.20 -8.82 11.59
N ASN A 137 -4.46 -8.67 11.15
CA ASN A 137 -5.57 -9.44 11.70
C ASN A 137 -5.70 -10.73 10.89
N GLU A 138 -5.19 -11.85 11.41
CA GLU A 138 -5.44 -13.17 10.82
C GLU A 138 -6.96 -13.35 10.63
N ALA A 139 -7.38 -13.56 9.39
CA ALA A 139 -8.77 -13.87 9.05
C ALA A 139 -9.13 -15.30 9.46
#